data_AF-A0A5J4KUV5-F1
#
_entry.id   AF-A0A5J4KUV5-F1
#
_cell.length_a   1.000
_cell.length_b   1.000
_cell.length_c   1.000
_cell.angle_alpha   90.00
_cell.angle_beta   90.00
_cell.angle_gamma   90.00
#
_symmetry.space_group_name_H-M   'P 1'
#
loop_
_entity.id
_entity.type
_entity.pdbx_description
1 polymer ?
#
loop_
_entity_poly.entity_id
_entity_poly.type
_entity_poly.pdbx_seq_one_letter_code
_entity_poly.pdbx_strand_id
1 'polypeptide(L)'
;MRGPAMVLDAVKRCWASLWTARAIDYRARHHIASEDVSLAVVVQELVAADAAGILFTADPVTGSSNQVVINAAWGLARRSWGDWSRRIRLWWRRPVGRFSSRRLRPRM
;
A
#
# COMPACT_ATOMS: atom_id res chain seq x y z
N MET A 1 8.63 -12.61 10.57
CA MET A 1 8.03 -13.66 11.41
C MET A 1 8.45 -14.99 10.86
N ARG A 2 8.77 -15.95 11.72
CA ARG A 2 9.01 -17.33 11.30
C ARG A 2 8.31 -18.25 12.30
N GLY A 3 7.61 -19.27 11.79
CA GLY A 3 6.96 -20.29 12.61
C GLY A 3 5.45 -20.08 12.81
N PRO A 4 4.66 -21.17 12.94
CA PRO A 4 3.19 -21.12 13.05
C PRO A 4 2.68 -20.31 14.24
N ALA A 5 3.32 -20.41 15.41
CA ALA A 5 2.88 -19.71 16.61
C ALA A 5 2.92 -18.17 16.44
N MET A 6 3.95 -17.64 15.78
CA MET A 6 4.05 -16.20 15.50
C MET A 6 2.99 -15.73 14.50
N VAL A 7 2.63 -16.58 13.52
CA VAL A 7 1.57 -16.28 12.56
C VAL A 7 0.22 -16.23 13.27
N LEU A 8 -0.08 -17.20 14.14
CA LEU A 8 -1.31 -17.21 14.93
C LEU A 8 -1.43 -15.99 15.84
N ASP A 9 -0.33 -15.59 16.50
CA ASP A 9 -0.29 -14.36 17.28
C ASP A 9 -0.56 -13.11 16.41
N ALA A 10 0.03 -13.04 15.22
CA ALA A 10 -0.22 -11.96 14.28
C ALA A 10 -1.68 -11.88 13.83
N VAL A 11 -2.30 -13.03 13.54
CA VAL A 11 -3.72 -13.14 13.16
C VAL A 11 -4.62 -12.63 14.29
N LYS A 12 -4.35 -13.04 15.54
CA LYS A 12 -5.09 -12.53 16.71
C LYS A 12 -4.97 -11.01 16.85
N ARG A 13 -3.78 -10.45 16.64
CA ARG A 13 -3.56 -9.00 16.64
C ARG A 13 -4.29 -8.30 15.50
N CYS A 14 -4.36 -8.91 14.31
CA CYS A 14 -5.16 -8.39 13.19
C CYS A 14 -6.64 -8.32 13.56
N TRP A 15 -7.22 -9.39 14.12
CA TRP A 15 -8.61 -9.36 14.60
C TRP A 15 -8.83 -8.30 15.68
N ALA A 16 -7.92 -8.20 16.66
CA ALA A 16 -8.00 -7.18 17.70
C ALA A 16 -7.94 -5.74 17.14
N SER A 17 -7.26 -5.53 16.00
CA SER A 17 -7.16 -4.20 15.38
C SER A 17 -8.52 -3.64 14.95
N LEU A 18 -9.51 -4.50 14.74
CA LEU A 18 -10.89 -4.11 14.44
C LEU A 18 -11.55 -3.37 15.60
N TRP A 19 -11.11 -3.60 16.85
CA TRP A 19 -11.67 -3.03 18.06
C TRP A 19 -10.87 -1.84 18.62
N THR A 20 -10.00 -1.25 17.80
CA THR A 20 -9.33 0.00 18.17
C THR A 20 -10.33 1.16 18.22
N ALA A 21 -10.09 2.15 19.07
CA ALA A 21 -10.97 3.32 19.22
C ALA A 21 -11.25 4.02 17.87
N ARG A 22 -10.22 4.14 17.02
CA ARG A 22 -10.36 4.71 15.67
C ARG A 22 -11.27 3.88 14.76
N ALA A 23 -11.19 2.55 14.82
CA ALA A 23 -12.02 1.67 14.01
C ALA A 23 -13.48 1.68 14.49
N ILE A 24 -13.71 1.74 15.81
CA ILE A 24 -15.04 1.87 16.41
C ILE A 24 -15.68 3.21 16.02
N ASP A 25 -14.96 4.32 16.18
CA ASP A 25 -15.43 5.67 15.80
C ASP A 25 -15.77 5.75 14.30
N TYR A 26 -14.93 5.18 13.42
CA TYR A 26 -15.23 5.08 12.00
C TYR A 26 -16.54 4.34 11.73
N ARG A 27 -16.74 3.16 12.34
CA ARG A 27 -17.98 2.39 12.17
C ARG A 27 -19.20 3.14 12.69
N ALA A 28 -19.10 3.78 13.84
CA ALA A 28 -20.18 4.57 14.43
C ALA A 28 -20.62 5.70 13.48
N ARG A 29 -19.66 6.44 12.90
CA ARG A 29 -19.92 7.51 11.92
C ARG A 29 -20.56 7.02 10.62
N HIS A 30 -20.34 5.76 10.27
CA HIS A 30 -20.90 5.13 9.07
C HIS A 30 -22.12 4.24 9.36
N HIS A 31 -22.65 4.27 10.59
CA HIS A 31 -23.80 3.46 11.03
C HIS A 31 -23.62 1.95 10.77
N ILE A 32 -22.39 1.46 10.90
CA ILE A 32 -22.07 0.03 10.77
C ILE A 32 -22.17 -0.62 12.16
N ALA A 33 -23.11 -1.53 12.34
CA ALA A 33 -23.29 -2.28 13.59
C ALA A 33 -22.07 -3.17 13.87
N SER A 34 -21.75 -3.38 15.16
CA SER A 34 -20.53 -4.12 15.52
C SER A 34 -20.69 -5.62 15.31
N GLU A 35 -21.92 -6.12 15.43
CA GLU A 35 -22.35 -7.49 15.16
C GLU A 35 -22.22 -7.89 13.68
N ASP A 36 -22.28 -6.93 12.76
CA ASP A 36 -22.27 -7.19 11.31
C ASP A 36 -20.86 -7.25 10.70
N VAL A 37 -19.81 -7.05 11.51
CA VAL A 37 -18.44 -6.93 11.01
C VAL A 37 -17.62 -8.18 11.26
N SER A 38 -17.04 -8.70 10.17
CA SER A 38 -16.08 -9.80 10.19
C SER A 38 -14.78 -9.38 9.50
N LEU A 39 -13.63 -9.90 9.98
CA LEU A 39 -12.31 -9.60 9.41
C LEU A 39 -11.63 -10.88 8.91
N ALA A 40 -11.44 -10.96 7.59
CA ALA A 40 -10.57 -11.95 6.96
C ALA A 40 -9.10 -11.52 7.06
N VAL A 41 -8.22 -12.44 7.42
CA VAL A 41 -6.76 -12.18 7.51
C VAL A 41 -6.06 -12.94 6.39
N VAL A 42 -5.37 -12.21 5.52
CA VAL A 42 -4.59 -12.79 4.42
C VAL A 42 -3.16 -13.04 4.90
N VAL A 43 -2.69 -14.28 4.75
CA VAL A 43 -1.30 -14.67 5.00
C VAL A 43 -0.60 -14.87 3.66
N GLN A 44 0.46 -14.11 3.43
CA GLN A 44 1.24 -14.15 2.19
C GLN A 44 2.71 -14.42 2.51
N GLU A 45 3.38 -15.15 1.64
CA GLU A 45 4.82 -15.31 1.70
C GLU A 45 5.53 -13.98 1.42
N LEU A 46 6.57 -13.70 2.19
CA LEU A 46 7.34 -12.47 2.03
C LEU A 46 8.41 -12.64 0.95
N VAL A 47 8.23 -11.96 -0.17
CA VAL A 47 9.23 -11.92 -1.25
C VAL A 47 10.36 -10.95 -0.88
N ALA A 48 11.60 -11.43 -0.94
CA ALA A 48 12.78 -10.58 -0.86
C ALA A 48 12.90 -9.78 -2.17
N ALA A 49 12.70 -8.47 -2.09
CA ALA A 49 12.68 -7.60 -3.26
C ALA A 49 13.77 -6.54 -3.17
N ASP A 50 14.55 -6.40 -4.25
CA ASP A 50 15.53 -5.33 -4.40
C ASP A 50 14.84 -3.96 -4.53
N ALA A 51 13.67 -3.91 -5.15
CA ALA A 51 12.83 -2.73 -5.26
C ALA A 51 11.36 -3.09 -5.14
N ALA A 52 10.56 -2.16 -4.62
CA ALA A 52 9.12 -2.29 -4.51
C ALA A 52 8.43 -0.98 -4.86
N GLY A 53 7.16 -1.06 -5.27
CA GLY A 53 6.42 0.12 -5.70
C GLY A 53 4.92 -0.09 -5.79
N ILE A 54 4.23 0.99 -6.15
CA ILE A 54 2.79 1.02 -6.43
C ILE A 54 2.62 1.49 -7.86
N LEU A 55 1.77 0.80 -8.61
CA LEU A 55 1.38 1.15 -9.97
C LEU A 55 -0.10 1.55 -9.98
N PHE A 56 -0.40 2.65 -10.66
CA PHE A 56 -1.75 3.06 -11.01
C PHE A 56 -1.94 2.95 -12.52
N THR A 57 -2.98 2.25 -12.96
CA THR A 57 -3.30 2.04 -14.38
C THR A 57 -3.95 3.26 -15.04
N ALA A 58 -4.40 4.22 -14.22
CA ALA A 58 -4.83 5.56 -14.59
C ALA A 58 -4.09 6.57 -13.71
N ASP A 59 -3.88 7.78 -14.20
CA ASP A 59 -3.26 8.83 -13.40
C ASP A 59 -4.14 9.19 -12.19
N PRO A 60 -3.69 8.99 -10.94
CA PRO A 60 -4.51 9.22 -9.75
C PRO A 60 -4.79 10.71 -9.48
N VAL A 61 -4.10 11.64 -10.14
CA VAL A 61 -4.35 13.09 -10.01
C VAL A 61 -5.37 13.57 -11.04
N THR A 62 -5.27 13.07 -12.28
CA THR A 62 -6.09 13.55 -13.41
C THR A 62 -7.21 12.59 -13.82
N GLY A 63 -7.18 11.33 -13.37
CA GLY A 63 -8.12 10.28 -13.76
C GLY A 63 -7.86 9.68 -15.15
N SER A 64 -6.85 10.15 -15.88
CA SER A 64 -6.61 9.71 -17.26
C SER A 64 -6.12 8.26 -17.34
N SER A 65 -6.88 7.39 -18.02
CA SER A 65 -6.50 6.00 -18.31
C SER A 65 -5.47 5.85 -19.43
N ASN A 66 -5.10 6.96 -20.09
CA ASN A 66 -4.04 7.00 -21.10
C ASN A 66 -2.64 6.99 -20.50
N GLN A 67 -2.53 7.08 -19.16
CA GLN A 67 -1.26 7.12 -18.46
C GLN A 67 -1.22 6.10 -17.34
N VAL A 68 -0.14 5.33 -17.29
CA VAL A 68 0.22 4.48 -16.14
C VAL A 68 1.25 5.22 -15.30
N VAL A 69 1.03 5.29 -14.00
CA VAL A 69 1.94 5.97 -13.05
C VAL A 69 2.52 4.94 -12.10
N ILE A 70 3.85 4.88 -11.99
CA ILE A 70 4.55 3.95 -11.11
C ILE A 70 5.37 4.75 -10.11
N ASN A 71 5.19 4.47 -8.82
CA ASN A 71 6.05 4.97 -7.75
C ASN A 71 6.87 3.81 -7.19
N ALA A 72 8.19 3.83 -7.39
CA ALA A 72 9.08 2.76 -6.94
C ALA A 72 10.20 3.29 -6.03
N ALA A 73 10.70 2.41 -5.17
CA ALA A 73 11.82 2.65 -4.27
C ALA A 73 12.62 1.35 -4.06
N TRP A 74 13.88 1.49 -3.63
CA TRP A 74 14.72 0.36 -3.26
C TRP A 74 14.30 -0.26 -1.92
N GLY A 75 14.42 -1.58 -1.83
CA GLY A 75 14.04 -2.41 -0.70
C GLY A 75 12.55 -2.75 -0.65
N LEU A 76 12.17 -3.50 0.40
CA LEU A 76 10.79 -3.88 0.66
C LEU A 76 9.86 -2.67 0.81
N ALA A 77 8.64 -2.79 0.28
CA ALA A 77 7.64 -1.72 0.28
C ALA A 77 7.46 -1.08 1.67
N ARG A 78 7.44 -1.85 2.76
CA ARG A 78 7.30 -1.34 4.13
C ARG A 78 8.45 -0.40 4.55
N ARG A 79 9.68 -0.64 4.08
CA ARG A 79 10.87 0.16 4.42
C ARG A 79 10.89 1.48 3.65
N SER A 80 10.33 1.50 2.44
CA SER A 80 10.39 2.64 1.53
C SER A 80 9.60 3.89 1.94
N TRP A 81 8.80 3.83 3.01
CA TRP A 81 7.98 4.95 3.45
C TRP A 81 8.77 6.06 4.16
N GLY A 82 10.01 5.80 4.60
CA GLY A 82 10.83 6.75 5.36
C GLY A 82 11.91 7.51 4.57
N ASP A 83 12.50 6.91 3.52
CA ASP A 83 13.57 7.54 2.73
C ASP A 83 13.06 8.02 1.37
N TRP A 84 12.65 9.29 1.32
CA TRP A 84 12.10 9.95 0.13
C TRP A 84 13.15 10.22 -0.96
N SER A 85 14.45 10.15 -0.64
CA SER A 85 15.54 10.55 -1.55
C SER A 85 15.75 9.58 -2.72
N ARG A 86 15.28 8.34 -2.60
CA ARG A 86 15.51 7.26 -3.58
C ARG A 86 14.26 6.85 -4.38
N ARG A 87 13.18 7.63 -4.33
CA ARG A 87 11.94 7.34 -5.08
C ARG A 87 12.03 7.80 -6.54
N ILE A 88 11.65 6.91 -7.44
CA ILE A 88 11.46 7.19 -8.85
C ILE A 88 9.97 7.16 -9.14
N ARG A 89 9.46 8.25 -9.74
CA ARG A 89 8.14 8.25 -10.37
C ARG A 89 8.31 8.07 -11.88
N LEU A 90 7.65 7.07 -12.43
CA LEU A 90 7.60 6.79 -13.86
C LEU A 90 6.18 7.06 -14.36
N TRP A 91 6.09 7.64 -15.56
CA TRP A 91 4.86 7.71 -16.33
C TRP A 91 5.05 6.97 -17.63
N TRP A 92 4.05 6.17 -18.00
CA TRP A 92 3.97 5.54 -19.30
C TRP A 92 2.70 6.01 -20.00
N ARG A 93 2.86 6.70 -21.14
CA ARG A 93 1.74 7.12 -21.99
C ARG A 93 1.39 6.00 -22.97
N ARG A 94 0.27 5.31 -22.74
CA ARG A 94 -0.18 4.16 -23.52
C ARG A 94 -0.35 4.45 -25.03
N PRO A 95 -1.01 5.55 -25.45
CA PRO A 95 -1.28 5.76 -26.87
C PRO A 95 -0.02 5.96 -27.73
N VAL A 96 1.09 6.36 -27.10
CA VAL A 96 2.32 6.75 -27.79
C VAL A 96 3.50 5.85 -27.40
N GLY A 97 3.30 4.87 -26.52
CA GLY A 97 4.35 4.00 -25.98
C GLY A 97 5.47 4.73 -25.22
N ARG A 98 5.31 6.00 -24.86
CA ARG A 98 6.40 6.84 -24.34
C ARG A 98 6.53 6.75 -22.82
N PHE A 99 7.75 6.52 -22.35
CA PHE A 99 8.11 6.59 -20.94
C PHE A 99 8.70 7.95 -20.58
N SER A 100 8.36 8.46 -19.40
CA SER A 100 9.06 9.56 -18.75
C SER A 100 9.30 9.22 -17.28
N SER A 101 10.42 9.70 -16.74
CA SER A 101 10.81 9.45 -15.36
C SER A 101 11.17 10.75 -14.66
N ARG A 102 10.79 10.86 -13.39
CA ARG A 102 11.25 11.95 -12.51
C ARG A 102 11.73 11.35 -11.20
N ARG A 103 12.99 11.62 -10.85
CA ARG A 103 13.46 11.44 -9.48
C ARG A 103 12.80 12.50 -8.61
N LEU A 104 12.09 12.06 -7.59
CA LEU A 104 11.47 12.97 -6.64
C LEU A 104 12.58 13.46 -5.71
N ARG A 105 12.98 14.73 -5.86
CA ARG A 105 13.81 15.40 -4.85
C ARG A 105 12.91 15.81 -3.70
N PRO A 106 13.32 15.66 -2.43
CA PRO A 106 12.57 16.19 -1.31
C PRO A 106 12.35 17.70 -1.52
N ARG A 107 11.11 18.15 -1.38
CA ARG A 107 10.85 19.58 -1.13
C ARG A 107 11.17 19.81 0.34
N MET A 108 12.20 20.62 0.60
CA MET A 108 12.48 21.15 1.94
C MET A 108 11.29 21.97 2.44
#